data_AF-A0A1V2GC10-F1
#
_entry.id   AF-A0A1V2GC10-F1
#
_cell.length_a   1.000
_cell.length_b   1.000
_cell.length_c   1.000
_cell.angle_alpha   90.00
_cell.angle_beta   90.00
_cell.angle_gamma   90.00
#
_symmetry.space_group_name_H-M   'P 1'
#
loop_
_entity.id
_entity.type
_entity.pdbx_description
1 polymer ?
#
loop_
_entity_poly.entity_id
_entity_poly.type
_entity_poly.pdbx_seq_one_letter_code
_entity_poly.pdbx_strand_id
1 'polypeptide(L)'
;MVYYVNDTAAATTLLTCRTKKEASIYASWANECQGGCNIEAQEDKFPIQISGEELLIYFGFTIDTLVDRLFTLMPTRSRAESNIVLIKIMLKTPTQSKATCCLKADKYPAHYSRLSRTLSQHCAWISQLSGGRNPMKLLRGIRGDL
;
A
#
# COMPACT_ATOMS: atom_id res chain seq x y z
N MET A 1 21.90 1.07 -0.13
CA MET A 1 21.48 2.33 0.52
C MET A 1 19.96 2.34 0.59
N VAL A 2 19.36 2.81 1.69
CA VAL A 2 17.90 2.86 1.89
C VAL A 2 17.48 4.33 1.86
N TYR A 3 16.31 4.61 1.29
CA TYR A 3 15.73 5.94 1.23
C TYR A 3 14.36 5.94 1.89
N TYR A 4 13.96 7.04 2.49
CA TYR A 4 12.70 7.20 3.18
C TYR A 4 11.88 8.31 2.55
N VAL A 5 10.57 8.14 2.55
CA VAL A 5 9.61 9.20 2.22
C VAL A 5 9.18 9.78 3.55
N ASN A 6 9.60 11.00 3.84
CA ASN A 6 9.38 11.63 5.14
C ASN A 6 8.46 12.82 4.98
N ASP A 7 7.51 12.96 5.89
CA ASP A 7 6.90 14.27 6.16
C ASP A 7 7.81 15.02 7.13
N THR A 8 8.39 16.12 6.63
CA THR A 8 9.33 16.96 7.38
C THR A 8 8.64 17.85 8.41
N ALA A 9 7.37 18.20 8.21
CA ALA A 9 6.60 19.00 9.15
C ALA A 9 6.11 18.15 10.33
N ALA A 10 5.66 16.93 10.06
CA ALA A 10 5.23 15.98 11.09
C ALA A 10 6.38 15.16 11.70
N ALA A 11 7.59 15.28 11.14
CA ALA A 11 8.77 14.48 11.52
C ALA A 11 8.45 12.97 11.57
N THR A 12 7.82 12.44 10.51
CA THR A 12 7.46 11.03 10.42
C THR A 12 7.83 10.41 9.07
N THR A 13 8.18 9.12 9.09
CA THR A 13 8.47 8.35 7.88
C THR A 13 7.21 7.65 7.39
N LEU A 14 6.82 7.94 6.15
CA LEU A 14 5.66 7.35 5.47
C LEU A 14 6.01 6.00 4.85
N LEU A 15 7.13 5.92 4.10
CA LEU A 15 7.51 4.72 3.35
C LEU A 15 9.03 4.51 3.34
N THR A 16 9.44 3.25 3.29
CA THR A 16 10.83 2.84 3.08
C THR A 16 11.04 2.38 1.63
N CYS A 17 12.01 2.96 0.95
CA CYS A 17 12.32 2.76 -0.47
C CYS A 17 13.76 2.28 -0.70
N ARG A 18 13.98 1.58 -1.82
CA ARG A 18 15.30 1.02 -2.17
C ARG A 18 16.18 2.00 -2.91
N THR A 19 15.59 3.00 -3.56
CA THR A 19 16.29 3.99 -4.37
C THR A 19 15.75 5.38 -4.13
N LYS A 20 16.59 6.40 -4.32
CA LYS A 20 16.17 7.81 -4.25
C LYS A 20 15.06 8.12 -5.26
N LYS A 21 15.16 7.56 -6.48
CA LYS A 21 14.15 7.73 -7.53
C LYS A 21 12.78 7.21 -7.08
N GLU A 22 12.74 6.00 -6.50
CA GLU A 22 11.51 5.44 -5.95
C GLU A 22 10.93 6.33 -4.85
N ALA A 23 11.74 6.72 -3.87
CA ALA A 23 11.30 7.60 -2.78
C ALA A 23 10.76 8.94 -3.32
N SER A 24 11.42 9.53 -4.32
CA SER A 24 11.00 10.80 -4.92
C SER A 24 9.63 10.69 -5.59
N ILE A 25 9.33 9.57 -6.27
CA ILE A 25 8.03 9.34 -6.89
C ILE A 25 6.90 9.36 -5.85
N TYR A 26 7.10 8.67 -4.71
CA TYR A 26 6.09 8.66 -3.65
C TYR A 26 6.00 9.98 -2.90
N ALA A 27 7.12 10.68 -2.68
CA ALA A 27 7.12 12.01 -2.09
C ALA A 27 6.32 13.00 -2.96
N SER A 28 6.58 13.04 -4.27
CA SER A 28 5.82 13.86 -5.23
C SER A 28 4.35 13.49 -5.25
N TRP A 29 4.02 12.19 -5.30
CA TRP A 29 2.63 11.74 -5.28
C TRP A 29 1.90 12.18 -3.99
N ALA A 30 2.51 12.03 -2.83
CA ALA A 30 1.90 12.46 -1.58
C ALA A 30 1.70 13.98 -1.53
N ASN A 31 2.69 14.77 -1.97
CA ASN A 31 2.57 16.22 -2.07
C ASN A 31 1.45 16.67 -3.02
N GLU A 32 1.29 16.01 -4.17
CA GLU A 32 0.17 16.26 -5.10
C GLU A 32 -1.19 16.07 -4.42
N CYS A 33 -1.31 15.05 -3.57
CA CYS A 33 -2.56 14.75 -2.87
C CYS A 33 -2.81 15.66 -1.66
N GLN A 34 -1.76 16.04 -0.93
CA GLN A 34 -1.88 16.92 0.24
C GLN A 34 -1.92 18.42 -0.11
N GLY A 35 -1.57 18.80 -1.33
CA GLY A 35 -1.47 20.21 -1.74
C GLY A 35 -0.33 20.96 -1.05
N GLY A 36 0.68 20.24 -0.55
CA GLY A 36 1.84 20.78 0.17
C GLY A 36 3.17 20.42 -0.46
N CYS A 37 4.28 20.86 0.16
CA CYS A 37 5.66 20.58 -0.28
C CYS A 37 6.53 20.01 0.85
N ASN A 38 5.93 19.45 1.91
CA ASN A 38 6.66 19.04 3.12
C ASN A 38 7.15 17.59 3.06
N ILE A 39 6.76 16.84 2.02
CA ILE A 39 7.09 15.42 1.90
C ILE A 39 8.30 15.26 1.00
N GLU A 40 9.36 14.64 1.52
CA GLU A 40 10.65 14.58 0.86
C GLU A 40 11.25 13.17 0.84
N ALA A 41 12.10 12.92 -0.15
CA ALA A 41 12.92 11.72 -0.24
C ALA A 41 14.26 11.96 0.45
N GLN A 42 14.47 11.30 1.60
CA GLN A 42 15.64 11.51 2.46
C GLN A 42 16.35 10.19 2.78
N GLU A 43 17.58 10.27 3.26
CA GLU A 43 18.36 9.10 3.73
C GLU A 43 18.14 8.85 5.22
N ASP A 44 17.75 9.88 5.95
CA ASP A 44 17.45 9.83 7.38
C ASP A 44 16.06 9.27 7.63
N LYS A 45 15.94 8.42 8.64
CA LYS A 45 14.68 7.82 9.07
C LYS A 45 14.11 8.61 10.24
N PHE A 46 12.85 8.99 10.15
CA PHE A 46 12.07 9.49 11.27
C PHE A 46 11.27 8.38 11.97
N PRO A 47 10.79 8.61 13.20
CA PRO A 47 9.89 7.67 13.87
C PRO A 47 8.66 7.37 13.02
N ILE A 48 8.33 6.09 12.87
CA ILE A 48 7.10 5.65 12.22
C ILE A 48 6.00 5.69 13.28
N GLN A 49 5.07 6.64 13.15
CA GLN A 49 3.97 6.81 14.10
C GLN A 49 2.59 6.74 13.44
N ILE A 50 2.55 6.56 12.11
CA ILE A 50 1.30 6.56 11.34
C ILE A 50 0.68 5.16 11.26
N SER A 51 -0.63 5.11 11.39
CA SER A 51 -1.44 3.93 11.08
C SER A 51 -1.53 3.71 9.56
N GLY A 52 -2.00 2.52 9.17
CA GLY A 52 -2.17 2.21 7.75
C GLY A 52 -3.23 3.07 7.05
N GLU A 53 -4.28 3.48 7.76
CA GLU A 53 -5.30 4.37 7.20
C GLU A 53 -4.72 5.78 7.00
N GLU A 54 -4.02 6.32 8.00
CA GLU A 54 -3.35 7.61 7.92
C GLU A 54 -2.32 7.64 6.78
N LEU A 55 -1.56 6.55 6.60
CA LEU A 55 -0.65 6.40 5.47
C LEU A 55 -1.38 6.59 4.13
N LEU A 56 -2.55 5.98 3.94
CA LEU A 56 -3.27 6.07 2.67
C LEU A 56 -3.87 7.45 2.42
N ILE A 57 -4.23 8.17 3.48
CA ILE A 57 -4.73 9.55 3.40
C ILE A 57 -3.69 10.44 2.71
N TYR A 58 -2.39 10.25 2.98
CA TYR A 58 -1.31 10.97 2.29
C TYR A 58 -1.38 10.84 0.76
N PHE A 59 -1.89 9.72 0.26
CA PHE A 59 -1.99 9.41 -1.16
C PHE A 59 -3.42 9.59 -1.71
N GLY A 60 -4.33 10.16 -0.93
CA GLY A 60 -5.71 10.42 -1.33
C GLY A 60 -6.61 9.17 -1.36
N PHE A 61 -6.31 8.17 -0.52
CA PHE A 61 -7.11 6.96 -0.42
C PHE A 61 -7.51 6.63 1.02
N THR A 62 -8.56 5.84 1.12
CA THR A 62 -8.87 4.98 2.27
C THR A 62 -8.50 3.53 1.93
N ILE A 63 -8.43 2.64 2.93
CA ILE A 63 -8.24 1.20 2.66
C ILE A 63 -9.31 0.71 1.69
N ASP A 64 -10.58 1.05 1.93
CA ASP A 64 -11.68 0.56 1.13
C ASP A 64 -11.62 1.07 -0.32
N THR A 65 -11.40 2.38 -0.51
CA THR A 65 -11.36 2.97 -1.86
C THR A 65 -10.16 2.49 -2.68
N LEU A 66 -8.99 2.32 -2.06
CA LEU A 66 -7.82 1.78 -2.76
C LEU A 66 -8.05 0.34 -3.19
N VAL A 67 -8.52 -0.51 -2.27
CA VAL A 67 -8.74 -1.92 -2.56
C VAL A 67 -9.82 -2.09 -3.62
N ASP A 68 -10.96 -1.41 -3.50
CA ASP A 68 -12.04 -1.53 -4.48
C ASP A 68 -11.56 -1.12 -5.87
N ARG A 69 -10.86 0.01 -5.99
CA ARG A 69 -10.26 0.46 -7.27
C ARG A 69 -9.26 -0.55 -7.82
N LEU A 70 -8.38 -1.13 -7.00
CA LEU A 70 -7.45 -2.16 -7.46
C LEU A 70 -8.18 -3.39 -8.01
N PHE A 71 -9.22 -3.86 -7.32
CA PHE A 71 -9.98 -5.03 -7.73
C PHE A 71 -10.80 -4.78 -9.02
N THR A 72 -11.22 -3.54 -9.31
CA THR A 72 -11.83 -3.23 -10.62
C THR A 72 -10.88 -3.47 -11.80
N LEU A 73 -9.57 -3.42 -11.57
CA LEU A 73 -8.54 -3.63 -12.61
C LEU A 73 -8.07 -5.09 -12.68
N MET A 74 -8.41 -5.93 -11.70
CA MET A 74 -8.03 -7.35 -11.68
C MET A 74 -8.91 -8.19 -12.62
N PRO A 75 -8.54 -9.43 -12.97
CA PRO A 75 -9.36 -10.29 -13.82
C PRO A 75 -10.64 -10.69 -13.07
N THR A 76 -11.76 -10.88 -13.78
CA THR A 76 -13.09 -11.18 -13.16
C THR A 76 -13.04 -12.33 -12.15
N ARG A 77 -12.29 -13.40 -12.45
CA ARG A 77 -12.09 -14.54 -11.53
C ARG A 77 -11.46 -14.18 -10.17
N SER A 78 -10.76 -13.06 -10.09
CA SER A 78 -10.12 -12.54 -8.88
C SER A 78 -10.99 -11.51 -8.16
N ARG A 79 -12.11 -11.06 -8.74
CA ARG A 79 -13.02 -10.06 -8.16
C ARG A 79 -14.08 -10.64 -7.23
N ALA A 80 -13.93 -11.90 -6.78
CA ALA A 80 -14.84 -12.46 -5.78
C ALA A 80 -14.84 -11.58 -4.52
N GLU A 81 -16.02 -11.33 -3.95
CA GLU A 81 -16.19 -10.45 -2.78
C GLU A 81 -15.29 -10.87 -1.61
N SER A 82 -15.17 -12.19 -1.38
CA SER A 82 -14.28 -12.73 -0.36
C SER A 82 -12.79 -12.42 -0.59
N ASN A 83 -12.34 -12.13 -1.83
CA ASN A 83 -10.97 -11.62 -2.10
C ASN A 83 -10.83 -10.17 -1.67
N ILE A 84 -11.82 -9.34 -1.97
CA ILE A 84 -11.85 -7.93 -1.62
C ILE A 84 -11.87 -7.79 -0.09
N VAL A 85 -12.80 -8.47 0.56
CA VAL A 85 -12.95 -8.51 2.03
C VAL A 85 -11.67 -8.99 2.70
N LEU A 86 -11.02 -10.04 2.19
CA LEU A 86 -9.77 -10.54 2.74
C LEU A 86 -8.67 -9.46 2.75
N ILE A 87 -8.45 -8.78 1.63
CA ILE A 87 -7.42 -7.74 1.54
C ILE A 87 -7.76 -6.57 2.47
N LYS A 88 -9.04 -6.14 2.52
CA LYS A 88 -9.50 -5.10 3.46
C LYS A 88 -9.23 -5.48 4.92
N ILE A 89 -9.59 -6.70 5.34
CA ILE A 89 -9.34 -7.20 6.71
C ILE A 89 -7.84 -7.22 7.00
N MET A 90 -7.03 -7.72 6.06
CA MET A 90 -5.58 -7.81 6.25
C MET A 90 -4.92 -6.44 6.46
N LEU A 91 -5.41 -5.41 5.77
CA LEU A 91 -4.93 -4.03 5.89
C LEU A 91 -5.45 -3.33 7.15
N LYS A 92 -6.73 -3.55 7.52
CA LYS A 92 -7.35 -3.01 8.74
C LYS A 92 -6.80 -3.66 10.02
N THR A 93 -6.28 -4.89 9.92
CA THR A 93 -5.70 -5.63 11.05
C THR A 93 -4.31 -6.19 10.72
N PRO A 94 -3.29 -5.32 10.57
CA PRO A 94 -1.98 -5.72 10.05
C PRO A 94 -1.22 -6.69 10.96
N THR A 95 -1.52 -6.70 12.26
CA THR A 95 -0.91 -7.59 13.27
C THR A 95 -1.51 -9.00 13.30
N GLN A 96 -2.69 -9.23 12.68
CA GLN A 96 -3.34 -10.54 12.69
C GLN A 96 -2.71 -11.49 11.68
N SER A 97 -2.60 -12.77 12.04
CA SER A 97 -2.09 -13.80 11.14
C SER A 97 -2.90 -13.90 9.84
N LYS A 98 -2.27 -14.28 8.74
CA LYS A 98 -2.96 -14.51 7.46
C LYS A 98 -4.06 -15.56 7.58
N ALA A 99 -3.82 -16.63 8.34
CA ALA A 99 -4.80 -17.69 8.56
C ALA A 99 -6.06 -17.14 9.24
N THR A 100 -5.91 -16.32 10.27
CA THR A 100 -7.04 -15.66 10.96
C THR A 100 -7.80 -14.73 10.02
N CYS A 101 -7.09 -13.96 9.19
CA CYS A 101 -7.72 -13.08 8.21
C CYS A 101 -8.52 -13.87 7.15
N CYS A 102 -7.99 -14.99 6.67
CA CYS A 102 -8.68 -15.89 5.75
C CYS A 102 -9.97 -16.45 6.36
N LEU A 103 -9.93 -16.92 7.62
CA LEU A 103 -11.12 -17.42 8.30
C LEU A 103 -12.20 -16.34 8.44
N LYS A 104 -11.81 -15.10 8.78
CA LYS A 104 -12.74 -13.97 8.87
C LYS A 104 -13.33 -13.55 7.52
N ALA A 105 -12.64 -13.85 6.43
CA ALA A 105 -13.09 -13.58 5.06
C ALA A 105 -13.78 -14.78 4.41
N ASP A 106 -14.17 -15.78 5.21
CA ASP A 106 -14.78 -17.04 4.77
C ASP A 106 -13.94 -17.78 3.70
N LYS A 107 -12.65 -17.95 4.00
CA LYS A 107 -11.66 -18.54 3.10
C LYS A 107 -10.73 -19.54 3.73
N TYR A 108 -10.36 -20.52 2.91
CA TYR A 108 -9.34 -21.47 3.27
C TYR A 108 -7.93 -20.82 3.21
N PRO A 109 -7.07 -21.00 4.24
CA PRO A 109 -5.77 -20.32 4.36
C PRO A 109 -4.82 -20.48 3.17
N ALA A 110 -4.94 -21.56 2.38
CA ALA A 110 -4.07 -21.82 1.23
C ALA A 110 -4.33 -20.94 -0.01
N HIS A 111 -5.47 -20.23 -0.09
CA HIS A 111 -5.87 -19.50 -1.32
C HIS A 111 -5.19 -18.14 -1.49
N TYR A 112 -4.44 -17.67 -0.49
CA TYR A 112 -3.88 -16.33 -0.46
C TYR A 112 -2.74 -16.11 -1.48
N SER A 113 -1.84 -17.07 -1.64
CA SER A 113 -0.61 -16.90 -2.44
C SER A 113 -0.89 -16.53 -3.90
N ARG A 114 -1.93 -17.13 -4.49
CA ARG A 114 -2.37 -16.82 -5.84
C ARG A 114 -2.93 -15.40 -5.96
N LEU A 115 -3.75 -14.98 -4.99
CA LEU A 115 -4.35 -13.64 -4.98
C LEU A 115 -3.28 -12.56 -4.87
N SER A 116 -2.33 -12.69 -3.93
CA SER A 116 -1.23 -11.73 -3.73
C SER A 116 -0.37 -11.57 -4.99
N ARG A 117 -0.05 -12.68 -5.69
CA ARG A 117 0.69 -12.63 -6.95
C ARG A 117 -0.07 -11.87 -8.04
N THR A 118 -1.37 -12.15 -8.20
CA THR A 118 -2.20 -11.40 -9.17
C THR A 118 -2.28 -9.93 -8.80
N LEU A 119 -2.52 -9.61 -7.53
CA LEU A 119 -2.53 -8.22 -7.05
C LEU A 119 -1.21 -7.50 -7.36
N SER A 120 -0.07 -8.13 -7.04
CA SER A 120 1.26 -7.59 -7.30
C SER A 120 1.50 -7.32 -8.80
N GLN A 121 1.05 -8.22 -9.68
CA GLN A 121 1.17 -8.05 -11.13
C GLN A 121 0.37 -6.84 -11.63
N HIS A 122 -0.88 -6.68 -11.18
CA HIS A 122 -1.71 -5.55 -11.59
C HIS A 122 -1.19 -4.22 -11.03
N CYS A 123 -0.70 -4.20 -9.78
CA CYS A 123 -0.05 -3.03 -9.22
C CYS A 123 1.24 -2.66 -9.98
N ALA A 124 1.99 -3.65 -10.48
CA ALA A 124 3.15 -3.40 -11.34
C ALA A 124 2.75 -2.79 -12.70
N TRP A 125 1.61 -3.21 -13.29
CA TRP A 125 1.09 -2.56 -14.50
C TRP A 125 0.68 -1.11 -14.24
N ILE A 126 0.00 -0.83 -13.12
CA ILE A 126 -0.33 0.55 -12.72
C ILE A 126 0.95 1.37 -12.59
N SER A 127 1.99 0.81 -11.98
CA SER A 127 3.30 1.45 -11.86
C SER A 127 3.91 1.80 -13.22
N GLN A 128 3.76 0.94 -14.23
CA GLN A 128 4.29 1.21 -15.58
C GLN A 128 3.53 2.36 -16.26
N LEU A 129 2.22 2.43 -16.08
CA LEU A 129 1.36 3.45 -16.69
C LEU A 129 1.44 4.82 -15.99
N SER A 130 1.75 4.85 -14.70
CA SER A 130 1.74 6.05 -13.86
C SER A 130 3.12 6.65 -13.59
N GLY A 131 4.15 6.22 -14.33
CA GLY A 131 5.51 6.71 -14.13
C GLY A 131 6.17 6.22 -12.82
N GLY A 132 5.72 5.10 -12.27
CA GLY A 132 6.33 4.44 -11.11
C GLY A 132 5.48 4.39 -9.83
N ARG A 133 4.23 4.89 -9.86
CA ARG A 133 3.33 4.87 -8.70
C ARG A 133 2.76 3.47 -8.53
N ASN A 134 3.41 2.64 -7.73
CA ASN A 134 3.00 1.25 -7.50
C ASN A 134 2.15 1.15 -6.22
N PRO A 135 0.84 0.88 -6.31
CA PRO A 135 -0.03 0.77 -5.13
C PRO A 135 0.40 -0.33 -4.16
N MET A 136 1.07 -1.39 -4.66
CA MET A 136 1.58 -2.47 -3.82
C MET A 136 2.56 -1.96 -2.75
N LYS A 137 3.26 -0.85 -3.03
CA LYS A 137 4.15 -0.21 -2.05
C LYS A 137 3.37 0.33 -0.85
N LEU A 138 2.23 0.96 -1.11
CA LEU A 138 1.35 1.49 -0.06
C LEU A 138 0.80 0.35 0.78
N LEU A 139 0.29 -0.69 0.12
CA LEU A 139 -0.24 -1.88 0.80
C LEU A 139 0.83 -2.54 1.70
N ARG A 140 2.06 -2.66 1.20
CA ARG A 140 3.18 -3.22 1.97
C ARG A 140 3.74 -2.29 3.04
N GLY A 141 3.53 -0.98 2.90
CA GLY A 141 3.78 -0.01 3.96
C GLY A 141 2.91 -0.25 5.19
N ILE A 142 1.67 -0.71 4.97
CA ILE A 142 0.74 -1.10 6.05
C ILE A 142 1.06 -2.49 6.58
N ARG A 143 1.27 -3.45 5.67
CA ARG A 143 1.48 -4.86 6.01
C ARG A 143 2.49 -5.49 5.07
N GLY A 144 3.72 -5.64 5.56
CA GLY A 144 4.88 -6.02 4.75
C GLY A 144 4.82 -7.42 4.12
N ASP A 145 4.00 -8.33 4.65
CA ASP A 145 3.84 -9.69 4.12
C ASP A 145 2.77 -9.83 3.04
N LEU A 146 2.20 -8.71 2.55
CA LEU A 146 1.23 -8.70 1.44
C LEU A 146 1.84 -9.18 0.11
#